data_AF-A0A2M7STG8-F1
#
_entry.id   AF-A0A2M7STG8-F1
#
_cell.length_a   1.000
_cell.length_b   1.000
_cell.length_c   1.000
_cell.angle_alpha   90.00
_cell.angle_beta   90.00
_cell.angle_gamma   90.00
#
_symmetry.space_group_name_H-M   'P 1'
#
loop_
_entity.id
_entity.type
_entity.pdbx_description
1 polymer ?
#
loop_
_entity_poly.entity_id
_entity_poly.type
_entity_poly.pdbx_seq_one_letter_code
_entity_poly.pdbx_strand_id
1 'polypeptide(L)'
;VLGPRGLMPNPKAGTVVNPQDMGRAVNEAKAGRVEFRLDKTANIHVPIGKASFDEQKLYENFAALMDAINKARPPAAKGNYIKRITVTTTMGPGIKIDAMQAQSLEVSG
;
A
#
# COMPACT_ATOMS: atom_id res chain seq x y z
N VAL A 1 24.52 9.49 -11.32
CA VAL A 1 24.56 8.65 -10.10
C VAL A 1 23.17 8.63 -9.47
N LEU A 2 22.44 7.51 -9.59
CA LEU A 2 21.00 7.39 -9.24
C LEU A 2 20.74 6.79 -7.84
N GLY A 3 21.79 6.35 -7.15
CA GLY A 3 21.71 5.65 -5.86
C GLY A 3 21.03 6.44 -4.71
N PRO A 4 21.38 7.71 -4.44
CA PRO A 4 20.87 8.41 -3.24
C PRO A 4 19.47 9.01 -3.40
N ARG A 5 18.90 9.07 -4.61
CA ARG A 5 17.57 9.64 -4.87
C ARG A 5 16.44 8.61 -4.89
N GLY A 6 16.74 7.32 -4.66
CA GLY A 6 15.73 6.25 -4.69
C GLY A 6 15.09 6.01 -6.07
N LEU A 7 15.60 6.66 -7.12
CA LEU A 7 15.13 6.55 -8.51
C LEU A 7 15.76 5.36 -9.25
N MET A 8 16.50 4.50 -8.53
CA MET A 8 17.12 3.32 -9.12
C MET A 8 16.01 2.32 -9.49
N PRO A 9 15.86 1.95 -10.77
CA PRO A 9 14.82 1.03 -11.18
C PRO A 9 15.10 -0.35 -10.56
N ASN A 10 14.12 -0.90 -9.86
CA ASN A 10 14.22 -2.19 -9.17
C ASN A 10 13.28 -3.21 -9.84
N PRO A 11 13.75 -4.39 -10.25
CA PRO A 11 12.88 -5.45 -10.78
C PRO A 11 11.79 -5.89 -9.80
N LYS A 12 12.05 -5.85 -8.49
CA LYS A 12 11.03 -6.12 -7.47
C LYS A 12 9.96 -5.03 -7.40
N ALA A 13 10.27 -3.84 -7.88
CA ALA A 13 9.35 -2.71 -7.94
C ALA A 13 8.53 -2.67 -9.24
N GLY A 14 8.63 -3.71 -10.08
CA GLY A 14 7.96 -3.75 -11.39
C GLY A 14 8.38 -2.64 -12.35
N THR A 15 9.37 -1.81 -12.02
CA THR A 15 9.85 -0.70 -12.87
C THR A 15 10.83 -1.18 -13.95
N VAL A 16 11.21 -2.46 -13.93
CA VAL A 16 12.01 -3.12 -14.97
C VAL A 16 11.09 -4.14 -15.64
N VAL A 17 10.36 -3.71 -16.67
CA VAL A 17 9.50 -4.57 -17.48
C VAL A 17 10.16 -4.93 -18.80
N ASN A 18 9.75 -6.06 -19.39
CA ASN A 18 10.13 -6.40 -20.75
C ASN A 18 9.64 -5.31 -21.73
N PRO A 19 10.31 -5.09 -22.88
CA PRO A 19 9.99 -3.99 -23.79
C PRO A 19 8.52 -3.95 -24.27
N GLN A 20 7.84 -5.09 -24.25
CA GLN A 20 6.44 -5.26 -24.67
C GLN A 20 5.42 -4.69 -23.66
N ASP A 21 5.76 -4.61 -22.37
CA ASP A 21 4.84 -4.16 -21.30
C ASP A 21 5.07 -2.71 -20.85
N MET A 22 5.98 -2.00 -21.54
CA MET A 22 6.40 -0.64 -21.19
C MET A 22 5.22 0.35 -21.15
N GLY A 23 4.28 0.25 -22.10
CA GLY A 23 3.11 1.14 -22.15
C GLY A 23 2.18 0.98 -20.94
N ARG A 24 1.97 -0.26 -20.47
CA ARG A 24 1.16 -0.55 -19.28
C ARG A 24 1.85 -0.07 -18.01
N ALA A 25 3.14 -0.36 -17.86
CA ALA A 25 3.93 0.06 -16.71
C ALA A 25 3.98 1.59 -16.55
N VAL A 26 4.07 2.34 -17.65
CA VAL A 26 4.02 3.81 -17.62
C VAL A 26 2.65 4.32 -17.18
N ASN A 27 1.57 3.70 -17.65
CA ASN A 27 0.21 4.10 -17.26
C ASN A 27 -0.07 3.77 -15.78
N GLU A 28 0.34 2.60 -15.30
CA GLU A 28 0.23 2.22 -13.88
C GLU A 28 1.07 3.11 -12.97
N ALA A 29 2.29 3.47 -13.39
CA ALA A 29 3.14 4.39 -12.65
C ALA A 29 2.53 5.80 -12.57
N LYS A 30 1.92 6.28 -13.68
CA LYS A 30 1.20 7.56 -13.70
C LYS A 30 -0.08 7.54 -12.87
N ALA A 31 -0.76 6.40 -12.79
CA ALA A 31 -1.95 6.20 -11.98
C ALA A 31 -1.66 6.19 -10.46
N GLY A 32 -0.39 6.30 -10.05
CA GLY A 32 -0.02 6.42 -8.64
C GLY A 32 0.07 5.09 -7.93
N ARG A 33 0.54 4.04 -8.61
CA ARG A 33 0.80 2.72 -8.00
C ARG A 33 1.68 2.89 -6.76
N VAL A 34 1.15 2.52 -5.60
CA VAL A 34 1.88 2.53 -4.33
C VAL A 34 2.36 1.12 -4.03
N GLU A 35 3.68 0.97 -3.88
CA GLU A 35 4.26 -0.28 -3.43
C GLU A 35 4.41 -0.30 -1.92
N PHE A 36 3.97 -1.39 -1.32
CA PHE A 36 4.23 -1.67 0.08
C PHE A 36 5.33 -2.72 0.21
N ARG A 37 6.28 -2.46 1.11
CA ARG A 37 7.33 -3.41 1.47
C ARG A 37 7.28 -3.65 2.97
N LEU A 38 7.58 -4.90 3.35
CA LEU A 38 7.85 -5.21 4.75
C LEU A 38 9.21 -4.61 5.14
N ASP A 39 9.24 -3.99 6.31
CA ASP A 39 10.50 -3.64 6.97
C ASP A 39 11.06 -4.84 7.76
N LYS A 40 12.23 -4.66 8.38
CA LYS A 40 12.85 -5.69 9.23
C LYS A 40 12.05 -6.00 10.49
N THR A 41 11.16 -5.09 10.90
CA THR A 41 10.32 -5.22 12.09
C THR A 41 8.94 -5.83 11.77
N ALA A 42 8.75 -6.31 10.53
CA ALA A 42 7.52 -6.86 9.99
C ALA A 42 6.33 -5.87 9.98
N ASN A 43 6.63 -4.59 9.91
CA ASN A 43 5.67 -3.52 9.71
C ASN A 43 5.58 -3.11 8.23
N ILE A 44 4.39 -2.66 7.86
CA ILE A 44 4.08 -2.14 6.53
C ILE A 44 3.72 -0.66 6.69
N HIS A 45 4.45 0.21 6.00
CA HIS A 45 4.20 1.65 5.97
C HIS A 45 3.74 2.06 4.57
N VAL A 46 2.51 2.56 4.47
CA VAL A 46 1.90 2.90 3.17
C VAL A 46 1.19 4.25 3.27
N PRO A 47 1.51 5.23 2.40
CA PRO A 47 0.73 6.44 2.30
C PRO A 47 -0.59 6.15 1.55
N ILE A 48 -1.72 6.30 2.22
CA ILE A 48 -3.06 6.13 1.62
C ILE A 48 -3.55 7.38 0.86
N GLY A 49 -2.90 8.53 1.05
CA GLY A 49 -3.29 9.79 0.42
C GLY A 49 -2.71 11.02 1.11
N LYS A 50 -3.25 12.19 0.75
CA LYS A 50 -2.96 13.47 1.40
C LYS A 50 -4.18 13.93 2.20
N ALA A 51 -3.95 14.78 3.20
CA ALA A 51 -5.05 15.38 3.98
C ALA A 51 -5.99 16.27 3.15
N SER A 52 -5.59 16.66 1.94
CA SER A 52 -6.40 17.44 1.01
C SER A 52 -7.31 16.57 0.12
N PHE A 53 -7.33 15.25 0.31
CA PHE A 53 -8.23 14.36 -0.42
C PHE A 53 -9.59 14.31 0.26
N ASP A 54 -10.61 14.04 -0.55
CA ASP A 54 -11.95 13.84 -0.05
C ASP A 54 -12.04 12.57 0.82
N GLU A 55 -12.92 12.60 1.82
CA GLU A 55 -13.05 11.52 2.80
C GLU A 55 -13.38 10.18 2.14
N GLN A 56 -14.24 10.22 1.11
CA GLN A 56 -14.67 9.02 0.38
C GLN A 56 -13.49 8.38 -0.38
N LYS A 57 -12.63 9.18 -0.99
CA LYS A 57 -11.42 8.68 -1.67
C LYS A 57 -10.40 8.10 -0.70
N LEU A 58 -10.26 8.67 0.49
CA LEU A 58 -9.39 8.12 1.53
C LEU A 58 -9.90 6.76 2.03
N TYR A 59 -11.22 6.62 2.16
CA TYR A 59 -11.86 5.36 2.53
C TYR A 59 -11.67 4.28 1.46
N GLU A 60 -11.91 4.61 0.19
CA GLU A 60 -11.71 3.69 -0.95
C GLU A 60 -10.25 3.23 -1.05
N ASN A 61 -9.28 4.15 -0.91
CA ASN A 61 -7.86 3.81 -0.92
C ASN A 61 -7.47 2.88 0.24
N PHE A 62 -8.06 3.09 1.42
CA PHE A 62 -7.82 2.26 2.58
C PHE A 62 -8.41 0.85 2.41
N ALA A 63 -9.63 0.74 1.89
CA ALA A 63 -10.27 -0.55 1.58
C ALA A 63 -9.48 -1.32 0.50
N ALA A 64 -9.06 -0.65 -0.57
CA ALA A 64 -8.22 -1.25 -1.61
C ALA A 64 -6.87 -1.75 -1.07
N LEU A 65 -6.25 -1.01 -0.15
CA LEU A 65 -5.03 -1.44 0.53
C LEU A 65 -5.26 -2.70 1.36
N MET A 66 -6.38 -2.79 2.09
CA MET A 66 -6.70 -3.95 2.91
C MET A 66 -6.95 -5.21 2.08
N ASP A 67 -7.69 -5.09 0.98
CA ASP A 67 -7.89 -6.20 0.05
C ASP A 67 -6.55 -6.69 -0.55
N ALA A 68 -5.68 -5.75 -0.96
CA ALA A 68 -4.35 -6.09 -1.46
C ALA A 68 -3.47 -6.81 -0.41
N ILE A 69 -3.53 -6.39 0.85
CA ILE A 69 -2.80 -7.04 1.95
C ILE A 69 -3.35 -8.45 2.22
N ASN A 70 -4.67 -8.61 2.23
CA ASN A 70 -5.31 -9.91 2.42
C ASN A 70 -4.95 -10.89 1.29
N LYS A 71 -4.91 -10.42 0.04
CA LYS A 71 -4.46 -11.22 -1.11
C LYS A 71 -2.97 -11.56 -1.05
N ALA A 72 -2.15 -10.66 -0.49
CA ALA A 72 -0.71 -10.89 -0.31
C ALA A 72 -0.38 -11.83 0.87
N ARG A 73 -1.39 -12.35 1.60
CA ARG A 73 -1.19 -13.27 2.73
C ARG A 73 -0.46 -14.55 2.26
N PRO A 74 0.73 -14.86 2.81
CA PRO A 74 1.41 -16.11 2.51
C PRO A 74 0.62 -17.30 3.05
N PRO A 75 0.57 -18.43 2.32
CA PRO A 75 -0.15 -19.63 2.77
C PRO A 75 0.44 -20.25 4.05
N ALA A 76 1.70 -19.94 4.36
CA ALA A 76 2.37 -20.38 5.59
C ALA A 76 1.98 -19.56 6.84
N ALA A 77 1.29 -18.42 6.69
CA ALA A 77 0.95 -17.54 7.80
C ALA A 77 -0.28 -18.06 8.57
N LYS A 78 -0.04 -18.65 9.75
CA LYS A 78 -1.07 -19.15 10.68
C LYS A 78 -1.50 -18.04 11.66
N GLY A 79 -2.80 -18.03 12.02
CA GLY A 79 -3.37 -17.07 12.97
C GLY A 79 -3.78 -15.73 12.36
N ASN A 80 -3.98 -14.72 13.22
CA ASN A 80 -4.36 -13.36 12.79
C ASN A 80 -3.21 -12.71 12.01
N TYR A 81 -3.43 -12.50 10.72
CA TYR A 81 -2.43 -11.94 9.82
C TYR A 81 -2.12 -10.47 10.12
N ILE A 82 -3.15 -9.69 10.43
CA ILE A 82 -3.03 -8.29 10.82
C ILE A 82 -3.28 -8.18 12.33
N LYS A 83 -2.26 -7.70 13.08
CA LYS A 83 -2.34 -7.58 14.54
C LYS A 83 -2.85 -6.23 15.02
N ARG A 84 -2.42 -5.15 14.37
CA ARG A 84 -2.79 -3.78 14.71
C ARG A 84 -2.73 -2.92 13.47
N ILE A 85 -3.61 -1.93 13.39
CA ILE A 85 -3.53 -0.88 12.37
C ILE A 85 -3.56 0.46 13.09
N THR A 86 -2.75 1.39 12.61
CA THR A 86 -2.67 2.73 13.17
C THR A 86 -2.63 3.70 12.01
N VAL A 87 -3.63 4.58 11.95
CA VAL A 87 -3.71 5.65 10.96
C VAL A 87 -3.14 6.90 11.61
N THR A 88 -2.20 7.55 10.92
CA THR A 88 -1.56 8.76 11.42
C THR A 88 -1.38 9.75 10.29
N THR A 89 -1.43 11.03 10.61
CA THR A 89 -0.94 12.08 9.73
C THR A 89 0.57 12.25 9.93
N THR A 90 1.25 12.95 9.00
CA THR A 90 2.71 13.12 9.03
C THR A 90 3.22 13.78 10.31
N MET A 91 2.43 14.68 10.90
CA MET A 91 2.80 15.46 12.10
C MET A 91 1.79 15.31 13.25
N GLY A 92 0.86 14.35 13.17
CA GLY A 92 -0.20 14.17 14.16
C GLY A 92 -0.03 12.88 14.97
N PRO A 93 -0.82 12.72 16.05
CA PRO A 93 -0.86 11.48 16.80
C PRO A 93 -1.51 10.36 15.97
N GLY A 94 -1.04 9.13 16.19
CA GLY A 94 -1.60 7.95 15.55
C GLY A 94 -2.86 7.45 16.24
N ILE A 95 -3.93 7.26 15.49
CA ILE A 95 -5.20 6.70 15.95
C ILE A 95 -5.21 5.21 15.64
N LYS A 96 -5.42 4.40 16.68
CA LYS A 96 -5.60 2.95 16.52
C LYS A 96 -7.00 2.68 16.03
N ILE A 97 -7.11 1.87 14.98
CA ILE A 97 -8.39 1.41 14.45
C ILE A 97 -8.53 -0.09 14.65
N ASP A 98 -9.77 -0.55 14.71
CA ASP A 98 -10.08 -1.97 14.87
C ASP A 98 -9.69 -2.73 13.59
N ALA A 99 -8.86 -3.75 13.76
CA ALA A 99 -8.36 -4.56 12.66
C ALA A 99 -9.39 -5.54 12.11
N MET A 100 -10.40 -5.93 12.89
CA MET A 100 -11.48 -6.79 12.41
C MET A 100 -12.43 -6.02 11.51
N GLN A 101 -12.86 -4.83 11.93
CA GLN A 101 -13.72 -3.97 11.10
C GLN A 101 -13.00 -3.50 9.83
N ALA A 102 -11.70 -3.19 9.92
CA ALA A 102 -10.94 -2.73 8.76
C ALA A 102 -10.75 -3.81 7.67
N GLN A 103 -10.80 -5.10 8.02
CA GLN A 103 -10.71 -6.21 7.06
C GLN A 103 -12.02 -6.47 6.32
N SER A 104 -13.16 -6.09 6.91
CA SER A 104 -14.49 -6.25 6.32
C SER A 104 -14.95 -5.05 5.50
N LEU A 105 -14.10 -4.03 5.31
CA LEU A 105 -14.45 -2.88 4.49
C LEU A 105 -14.39 -3.29 3.02
N GLU A 106 -15.56 -3.52 2.43
CA GLU A 106 -15.70 -3.67 0.99
C GLU A 106 -15.76 -2.29 0.34
N VAL A 107 -15.12 -2.16 -0.81
CA VAL A 107 -15.26 -0.98 -1.67
C VAL A 107 -16.69 -1.02 -2.20
N SER A 108 -17.59 -0.23 -1.60
CA SER A 108 -18.90 0.03 -2.18
C SER A 108 -18.67 0.67 -3.54
N GLY A 109 -18.99 -0.09 -4.61
CA GLY A 109 -18.95 0.40 -5.99
C GLY A 109 -19.94 1.54 -6.24
#